data_AF-A0A453GDL5-F1
#
_entry.id   AF-A0A453GDL5-F1
#
_cell.length_a   1.000
_cell.length_b   1.000
_cell.length_c   1.000
_cell.angle_alpha   90.00
_cell.angle_beta   90.00
_cell.angle_gamma   90.00
#
_symmetry.space_group_name_H-M   'P 1'
#
loop_
_entity.id
_entity.type
_entity.pdbx_description
1 polymer ?
#
loop_
_entity_poly.entity_id
_entity_poly.type
_entity_poly.pdbx_seq_one_letter_code
_entity_poly.pdbx_strand_id
1 'polypeptide(L)'
;YLLKLKELELNSSFCGSLLDDAKQIAKLTLRDTLLEQDALQTLTKKPNIRSLVLLDKSFDESQNEITLKKDEFLWLNLFVVDCSAITKIVFNSGSAPRLQKIVWSSFTSLSGIDKLPRLKELEFKGDQVPDEVREAIQNHTNKPSLKHNGPETQD
;
A
#
# COMPACT_ATOMS: atom_id res chain seq x y z
N TYR A 1 4.17 -19.40 -7.66
CA TYR A 1 5.60 -19.52 -7.34
C TYR A 1 6.14 -18.21 -6.79
N LEU A 2 5.91 -17.95 -5.50
CA LEU A 2 6.61 -16.88 -4.78
C LEU A 2 7.99 -17.43 -4.43
N LEU A 3 9.00 -16.99 -5.18
CA LEU A 3 10.41 -17.23 -4.87
C LEU A 3 10.69 -16.86 -3.41
N LYS A 4 11.67 -17.52 -2.79
CA LYS A 4 12.21 -17.24 -1.45
C LYS A 4 12.52 -15.74 -1.29
N LEU A 5 11.54 -14.96 -0.85
CA LEU A 5 11.69 -13.54 -0.57
C LEU A 5 11.95 -13.41 0.92
N LYS A 6 12.98 -12.66 1.32
CA LYS A 6 13.18 -12.35 2.74
C LYS A 6 12.09 -11.36 3.16
N GLU A 7 11.39 -11.71 4.22
CA GLU A 7 10.44 -10.83 4.90
C GLU A 7 11.20 -10.14 6.04
N LEU A 8 10.95 -8.84 6.23
CA LEU A 8 11.42 -8.10 7.39
C LEU A 8 10.23 -7.40 8.03
N GLU A 9 10.11 -7.54 9.34
CA GLU A 9 9.15 -6.80 10.16
C GLU A 9 9.91 -5.87 11.09
N LEU A 10 9.52 -4.61 11.13
CA LEU A 10 10.06 -3.60 12.03
C LEU A 10 8.93 -3.11 12.94
N ASN A 11 9.17 -3.20 14.25
CA ASN A 11 8.25 -2.84 15.33
C ASN A 11 8.83 -1.71 16.21
N SER A 12 9.71 -0.88 15.63
CA SER A 12 10.43 0.19 16.31
C SER A 12 10.78 1.29 15.31
N SER A 13 11.32 2.42 15.79
CA SER A 13 11.73 3.56 14.96
C SER A 13 12.42 3.14 13.66
N PHE A 14 11.86 3.56 12.52
CA PHE A 14 12.42 3.21 11.21
C PHE A 14 13.76 3.93 10.99
N CYS A 15 14.78 3.19 10.57
CA CYS A 15 16.03 3.76 10.11
C CYS A 15 16.33 3.23 8.70
N GLY A 16 16.37 4.14 7.72
CA GLY A 16 16.54 3.76 6.30
C GLY A 16 17.81 2.97 6.00
N SER A 17 18.87 3.15 6.80
CA SER A 17 20.13 2.42 6.69
C SER A 17 19.99 0.92 6.99
N LEU A 18 18.97 0.49 7.76
CA LEU A 18 18.68 -0.93 8.01
C LEU A 18 18.37 -1.69 6.72
N LEU A 19 17.95 -0.98 5.66
CA LEU A 19 17.62 -1.55 4.36
C LEU A 19 18.76 -1.43 3.33
N ASP A 20 19.91 -0.87 3.69
CA ASP A 20 21.06 -0.77 2.79
C ASP A 20 21.76 -2.13 2.65
N ASP A 21 21.89 -2.87 3.76
CA ASP A 21 22.46 -4.21 3.77
C ASP A 21 21.45 -5.29 3.38
N ALA A 22 20.17 -4.97 3.48
CA ALA A 22 19.08 -5.92 3.31
C ALA A 22 18.60 -6.03 1.86
N LYS A 23 19.55 -6.18 0.93
CA LYS A 23 19.33 -6.22 -0.54
C LYS A 23 18.41 -7.35 -1.00
N GLN A 24 17.99 -8.28 -0.14
CA GLN A 24 17.10 -9.39 -0.51
C GLN A 24 15.71 -9.29 0.10
N ILE A 25 15.41 -8.22 0.85
CA ILE A 25 14.07 -7.99 1.36
C ILE A 25 13.16 -7.65 0.20
N ALA A 26 12.06 -8.40 0.12
CA ALA A 26 11.01 -8.09 -0.83
C ALA A 26 9.64 -7.93 -0.19
N LYS A 27 9.48 -8.28 1.09
CA LYS A 27 8.32 -7.89 1.89
C LYS A 27 8.79 -7.15 3.12
N LEU A 28 8.30 -5.93 3.27
CA LEU A 28 8.57 -5.08 4.44
C LEU A 28 7.25 -4.84 5.16
N THR A 29 7.20 -5.22 6.43
CA THR A 29 6.11 -4.90 7.34
C THR A 29 6.60 -3.87 8.34
N LEU A 30 5.87 -2.76 8.47
CA LEU A 30 6.15 -1.68 9.40
C LEU A 30 4.98 -1.53 10.37
N ARG A 31 5.30 -1.40 11.66
CA ARG A 31 4.37 -1.15 12.76
C ARG A 31 5.11 -0.38 13.85
N ASP A 32 4.46 0.55 14.54
CA ASP A 32 5.09 1.34 15.60
C ASP A 32 6.42 2.01 15.17
N THR A 33 6.56 2.29 13.87
CA THR A 33 7.80 2.79 13.27
C THR A 33 7.82 4.30 13.10
N LEU A 34 6.65 4.94 13.09
CA LEU A 34 6.47 6.38 12.88
C LEU A 34 7.22 6.89 11.64
N LEU A 35 7.04 6.19 10.52
CA LEU A 35 7.73 6.47 9.26
C LEU A 35 7.30 7.85 8.74
N GLU A 36 8.27 8.74 8.57
CA GLU A 36 8.09 10.02 7.90
C GLU A 36 8.01 9.86 6.37
N GLN A 37 7.36 10.79 5.68
CA GLN A 37 7.25 10.76 4.21
C GLN A 37 8.60 10.75 3.50
N ASP A 38 9.62 11.48 3.98
CA ASP A 38 10.96 11.46 3.36
C ASP A 38 11.63 10.08 3.46
N ALA A 39 11.40 9.38 4.57
CA ALA A 39 11.86 8.01 4.75
C ALA A 39 11.09 7.04 3.82
N LEU A 40 9.76 7.22 3.67
CA LEU A 40 8.97 6.49 2.67
C LEU A 40 9.47 6.74 1.25
N GLN A 41 9.88 7.97 0.93
CA GLN A 41 10.46 8.33 -0.38
C GLN A 41 11.81 7.67 -0.65
N THR A 42 12.50 7.22 0.39
CA THR A 42 13.70 6.40 0.24
C THR A 42 13.34 4.94 -0.04
N LEU A 43 12.26 4.43 0.57
CA LEU A 43 11.73 3.08 0.32
C LEU A 43 11.23 2.89 -1.11
N THR A 44 10.58 3.91 -1.68
CA THR A 44 9.99 3.86 -3.02
C THR A 44 11.02 3.55 -4.12
N LYS A 45 12.29 3.90 -3.87
CA LYS A 45 13.42 3.72 -4.81
C LYS A 45 14.12 2.36 -4.66
N LYS A 46 13.78 1.56 -3.64
CA LYS A 46 14.43 0.26 -3.41
C LYS A 46 13.92 -0.77 -4.43
N PRO A 47 14.79 -1.38 -5.26
CA PRO A 47 14.36 -2.21 -6.40
C PRO A 47 13.79 -3.57 -6.00
N ASN A 48 14.00 -4.01 -4.75
CA ASN A 48 13.66 -5.37 -4.33
C ASN A 48 12.34 -5.44 -3.55
N ILE A 49 11.80 -4.31 -3.09
CA ILE A 49 10.53 -4.28 -2.36
C ILE A 49 9.39 -4.57 -3.32
N ARG A 50 8.74 -5.72 -3.10
CA ARG A 50 7.57 -6.19 -3.85
C ARG A 50 6.30 -6.17 -3.02
N SER A 51 6.42 -6.12 -1.71
CA SER A 51 5.31 -5.99 -0.78
C SER A 51 5.67 -5.00 0.32
N LEU A 52 4.78 -4.05 0.53
CA LEU A 52 4.85 -3.12 1.65
C LEU A 52 3.56 -3.27 2.46
N VAL A 53 3.71 -3.43 3.77
CA VAL A 53 2.62 -3.56 4.73
C VAL A 53 2.83 -2.49 5.80
N LEU A 54 1.94 -1.50 5.83
CA LEU A 54 1.90 -0.42 6.80
C LEU A 54 0.78 -0.71 7.79
N LEU A 55 1.13 -0.97 9.05
CA LEU A 55 0.19 -1.33 10.12
C LEU A 55 0.06 -0.17 11.13
N ASP A 56 -0.58 -0.44 12.28
CA ASP A 56 -0.78 0.56 13.33
C ASP A 56 0.51 1.30 13.70
N LYS A 57 0.41 2.63 13.83
CA LYS A 57 1.51 3.56 14.13
C LYS A 57 2.76 3.41 13.25
N SER A 58 2.60 2.85 12.05
CA SER A 58 3.72 2.71 11.11
C SER A 58 4.08 4.00 10.41
N PHE A 59 3.16 4.96 10.32
CA PHE A 59 3.33 6.25 9.64
C PHE A 59 3.14 7.39 10.63
N ASP A 60 3.87 8.48 10.45
CA ASP A 60 3.78 9.66 11.31
C ASP A 60 2.37 10.29 11.23
N GLU A 61 1.74 10.51 12.39
CA GLU A 61 0.41 11.13 12.51
C GLU A 61 0.37 12.59 12.02
N SER A 62 1.53 13.26 11.96
CA SER A 62 1.62 14.62 11.41
C SER A 62 1.38 14.67 9.89
N GLN A 63 1.43 13.50 9.22
CA GLN A 63 1.27 13.35 7.77
C GLN A 63 0.23 12.28 7.47
N ASN A 64 -0.91 12.67 6.91
CA ASN A 64 -2.03 11.75 6.67
C ASN A 64 -2.17 11.28 5.22
N GLU A 65 -1.33 11.79 4.31
CA GLU A 65 -1.40 11.49 2.89
C GLU A 65 -0.11 10.83 2.37
N ILE A 66 -0.27 9.69 1.69
CA ILE A 66 0.78 9.07 0.89
C ILE A 66 0.54 9.41 -0.58
N THR A 67 1.45 10.17 -1.18
CA THR A 67 1.47 10.39 -2.64
C THR A 67 2.61 9.62 -3.27
N LEU A 68 2.28 8.65 -4.13
CA LEU A 68 3.23 7.92 -4.96
C LEU A 68 3.42 8.64 -6.29
N LYS A 69 4.62 9.16 -6.53
CA LYS A 69 4.94 9.94 -7.74
C LYS A 69 5.37 9.01 -8.88
N LYS A 70 5.56 9.61 -10.05
CA LYS A 70 6.08 8.90 -11.22
C LYS A 70 7.41 8.21 -10.87
N ASP A 71 7.58 6.99 -11.36
CA ASP A 71 8.80 6.18 -11.20
C ASP A 71 9.08 5.69 -9.76
N GLU A 72 8.13 5.85 -8.84
CA GLU A 72 8.19 5.28 -7.49
C GLU A 72 7.58 3.88 -7.42
N PHE A 73 8.15 3.02 -6.57
CA PHE A 73 7.67 1.64 -6.32
C PHE A 73 7.51 0.79 -7.59
N LEU A 74 8.45 0.90 -8.53
CA LEU A 74 8.43 0.20 -9.82
C LEU A 74 8.26 -1.32 -9.73
N TRP A 75 8.62 -1.94 -8.60
CA TRP A 75 8.59 -3.38 -8.38
C TRP A 75 7.52 -3.84 -7.41
N LEU A 76 6.74 -2.92 -6.83
CA LEU A 76 5.71 -3.23 -5.85
C LEU A 76 4.57 -4.02 -6.51
N ASN A 77 4.16 -5.12 -5.89
CA ASN A 77 3.09 -6.00 -6.32
C ASN A 77 1.91 -6.02 -5.34
N LEU A 78 2.19 -5.85 -4.05
CA LEU A 78 1.20 -5.84 -2.97
C LEU A 78 1.43 -4.61 -2.09
N PHE A 79 0.38 -3.84 -1.87
CA PHE A 79 0.39 -2.74 -0.91
C PHE A 79 -0.74 -2.92 0.10
N VAL A 80 -0.39 -3.01 1.39
CA VAL A 80 -1.34 -3.16 2.48
C VAL A 80 -1.22 -1.95 3.38
N VAL A 81 -2.33 -1.26 3.63
CA VAL A 81 -2.40 -0.10 4.53
C VAL A 81 -3.51 -0.29 5.54
N ASP A 82 -3.10 -0.56 6.77
CA ASP A 82 -3.96 -0.79 7.93
C ASP A 82 -3.44 0.08 9.08
N CYS A 83 -3.38 1.38 8.81
CA CYS A 83 -2.78 2.40 9.67
C CYS A 83 -3.71 3.61 9.73
N SER A 84 -4.21 3.93 10.93
CA SER A 84 -5.18 5.01 11.16
C SER A 84 -4.65 6.40 10.83
N ALA A 85 -3.33 6.61 10.91
CA ALA A 85 -2.68 7.87 10.51
C ALA A 85 -2.87 8.18 9.02
N ILE A 86 -2.99 7.16 8.15
CA ILE A 86 -3.06 7.34 6.71
C ILE A 86 -4.53 7.44 6.27
N THR A 87 -4.99 8.66 5.99
CA THR A 87 -6.36 8.93 5.56
C THR A 87 -6.52 8.99 4.03
N LYS A 88 -5.40 9.12 3.30
CA LYS A 88 -5.44 9.23 1.85
C LYS A 88 -4.21 8.66 1.17
N ILE A 89 -4.43 7.96 0.06
CA ILE A 89 -3.39 7.46 -0.83
C ILE A 89 -3.66 7.94 -2.24
N VAL A 90 -2.64 8.55 -2.85
CA VAL A 90 -2.68 9.11 -4.21
C VAL A 90 -1.67 8.38 -5.08
N PHE A 91 -2.17 7.74 -6.14
CA PHE A 91 -1.37 7.13 -7.18
C PHE A 91 -1.28 8.09 -8.38
N ASN A 92 -0.10 8.64 -8.64
CA ASN A 92 0.13 9.44 -9.84
C ASN A 92 0.48 8.57 -11.05
N SER A 93 0.31 9.12 -12.25
CA SER A 93 0.59 8.40 -13.49
C SER A 93 2.05 7.95 -13.53
N GLY A 94 2.25 6.65 -13.79
CA GLY A 94 3.59 6.04 -13.80
C GLY A 94 4.13 5.64 -12.43
N SER A 95 3.36 5.80 -11.35
CA SER A 95 3.67 5.20 -10.05
C SER A 95 3.27 3.72 -10.01
N ALA A 96 4.00 2.92 -9.23
CA ALA A 96 3.69 1.53 -8.91
C ALA A 96 3.14 0.67 -10.10
N PRO A 97 3.77 0.68 -11.28
CA PRO A 97 3.23 0.08 -12.51
C PRO A 97 3.02 -1.44 -12.44
N ARG A 98 3.51 -2.11 -11.40
CA ARG A 98 3.41 -3.56 -11.19
C ARG A 98 2.49 -3.94 -10.03
N LEU A 99 1.83 -2.97 -9.41
CA LEU A 99 0.92 -3.16 -8.29
C LEU A 99 -0.28 -3.98 -8.77
N GLN A 100 -0.51 -5.12 -8.12
CA GLN A 100 -1.57 -6.06 -8.47
C GLN A 100 -2.68 -6.11 -7.44
N LYS A 101 -2.32 -5.92 -6.16
CA LYS A 101 -3.27 -5.98 -5.05
C LYS A 101 -3.06 -4.80 -4.10
N ILE A 102 -4.16 -4.19 -3.72
CA ILE A 102 -4.23 -3.19 -2.64
C ILE A 102 -5.16 -3.74 -1.56
N VAL A 103 -4.71 -3.69 -0.31
CA VAL A 103 -5.54 -3.97 0.86
C VAL A 103 -5.56 -2.73 1.74
N TRP A 104 -6.74 -2.24 2.12
CA TRP A 104 -6.85 -1.02 2.93
C TRP A 104 -8.03 -1.04 3.90
N SER A 105 -8.07 -0.07 4.82
CA SER A 105 -9.07 0.06 5.89
C SER A 105 -9.99 1.29 5.71
N SER A 106 -11.05 1.39 6.52
CA SER A 106 -12.15 2.37 6.40
C SER A 106 -11.74 3.84 6.47
N PHE A 107 -10.60 4.15 7.05
CA PHE A 107 -10.15 5.53 7.23
C PHE A 107 -9.41 6.07 6.00
N THR A 108 -9.01 5.18 5.07
CA THR A 108 -8.13 5.53 3.96
C THR A 108 -8.90 5.64 2.65
N SER A 109 -8.90 6.82 2.05
CA SER A 109 -9.35 7.05 0.68
C SER A 109 -8.27 6.67 -0.35
N LEU A 110 -8.67 6.12 -1.49
CA LEU A 110 -7.78 5.80 -2.60
C LEU A 110 -8.09 6.68 -3.82
N SER A 111 -7.07 7.24 -4.43
CA SER A 111 -7.21 8.08 -5.63
C SER A 111 -6.16 7.73 -6.67
N GLY A 112 -6.54 7.77 -7.95
CA GLY A 112 -5.65 7.44 -9.07
C GLY A 112 -5.46 5.93 -9.30
N ILE A 113 -6.31 5.07 -8.76
CA ILE A 113 -6.22 3.62 -8.99
C ILE A 113 -6.42 3.25 -10.46
N ASP A 114 -7.18 4.06 -11.21
CA ASP A 114 -7.36 3.98 -12.66
C ASP A 114 -6.04 4.06 -13.45
N LYS A 115 -5.00 4.64 -12.84
CA LYS A 115 -3.67 4.81 -13.43
C LYS A 115 -2.76 3.60 -13.19
N LEU A 116 -3.23 2.55 -12.49
CA LEU A 116 -2.44 1.37 -12.15
C LEU A 116 -2.67 0.25 -13.18
N PRO A 117 -1.80 0.10 -14.19
CA PRO A 117 -2.08 -0.72 -15.37
C PRO A 117 -2.17 -2.23 -15.09
N ARG A 118 -1.74 -2.68 -13.91
CA ARG A 118 -1.71 -4.08 -13.51
C ARG A 118 -2.56 -4.39 -12.28
N LEU A 119 -3.35 -3.43 -11.79
CA LEU A 119 -4.23 -3.65 -10.66
C LEU A 119 -5.28 -4.70 -11.02
N LYS A 120 -5.43 -5.70 -10.15
CA LYS A 120 -6.33 -6.85 -10.34
C LYS A 120 -7.27 -7.05 -9.17
N GLU A 121 -6.82 -6.73 -7.96
CA GLU A 121 -7.56 -7.01 -6.73
C GLU A 121 -7.47 -5.83 -5.76
N LEU A 122 -8.63 -5.52 -5.19
CA LEU A 122 -8.81 -4.56 -4.11
C LEU A 122 -9.48 -5.32 -2.97
N GLU A 123 -8.93 -5.21 -1.76
CA GLU A 123 -9.53 -5.79 -0.56
C GLU A 123 -9.74 -4.71 0.48
N PHE A 124 -10.99 -4.46 0.82
CA PHE A 124 -11.37 -3.47 1.81
C PHE A 124 -11.74 -4.15 3.13
N LYS A 125 -11.13 -3.69 4.22
CA LYS A 125 -11.32 -4.22 5.58
C LYS A 125 -12.28 -3.39 6.45
N GLY A 126 -12.87 -2.33 5.90
CA GLY A 126 -13.83 -1.49 6.63
C GLY A 126 -15.27 -1.93 6.46
N ASP A 127 -16.20 -1.20 7.09
CA ASP A 127 -17.63 -1.55 7.06
C ASP A 127 -18.30 -1.27 5.72
N GLN A 128 -18.00 -0.13 5.09
CA GLN A 128 -18.58 0.27 3.82
C GLN A 128 -17.50 0.79 2.84
N VAL A 129 -17.44 0.17 1.66
CA VAL A 129 -16.51 0.61 0.60
C VAL A 129 -16.96 1.97 0.07
N PRO A 130 -16.08 2.99 0.00
CA PRO A 130 -16.41 4.31 -0.53
C PRO A 130 -16.89 4.27 -1.97
N ASP A 131 -17.89 5.08 -2.30
CA ASP A 131 -18.51 5.11 -3.64
C ASP A 131 -17.52 5.54 -4.72
N GLU A 132 -16.60 6.46 -4.40
CA GLU A 132 -15.55 6.89 -5.34
C GLU A 132 -14.64 5.74 -5.75
N VAL A 133 -14.37 4.81 -4.83
CA VAL A 133 -13.59 3.60 -5.12
C VAL A 133 -14.38 2.66 -6.02
N ARG A 134 -15.69 2.50 -5.78
CA ARG A 134 -16.56 1.67 -6.62
C ARG A 134 -16.63 2.20 -8.05
N GLU A 135 -16.80 3.51 -8.23
CA GLU A 135 -16.80 4.18 -9.53
C GLU A 135 -15.44 4.03 -10.23
N ALA A 136 -14.35 4.26 -9.51
CA ALA A 136 -13.01 4.10 -10.06
C ALA A 136 -12.75 2.66 -10.54
N ILE A 137 -13.25 1.64 -9.82
CA ILE A 137 -13.18 0.24 -10.25
C ILE A 137 -13.97 -0.02 -11.54
N GLN A 138 -15.17 0.54 -11.66
CA GLN A 138 -16.02 0.38 -12.85
C GLN A 138 -15.37 0.98 -14.10
N ASN A 139 -14.72 2.13 -13.94
CA ASN A 139 -14.04 2.85 -15.01
C ASN A 139 -12.63 2.32 -15.32
N HIS A 140 -12.04 1.52 -14.42
CA HIS A 140 -10.71 0.96 -14.59
C HIS A 140 -10.67 -0.07 -15.73
N THR A 141 -9.70 0.03 -16.64
CA THR A 141 -9.57 -0.85 -17.82
C THR A 141 -9.56 -2.34 -17.47
N ASN A 142 -8.87 -2.74 -16.41
CA ASN A 142 -8.81 -4.12 -15.93
C ASN A 142 -10.01 -4.58 -15.08
N LYS A 143 -10.92 -3.69 -14.67
CA LYS A 143 -12.04 -3.99 -13.76
C LYS A 143 -11.62 -4.86 -12.55
N PRO A 144 -10.74 -4.36 -11.67
CA PRO A 144 -10.18 -5.16 -10.58
C PRO A 144 -11.30 -5.69 -9.67
N SER A 145 -11.16 -6.94 -9.21
CA SER A 145 -12.13 -7.54 -8.30
C SER A 145 -12.06 -6.86 -6.93
N LEU A 146 -13.21 -6.48 -6.38
CA LEU A 146 -13.33 -5.96 -5.02
C LEU A 146 -13.74 -7.08 -4.07
N LYS A 147 -12.91 -7.35 -3.07
CA LYS A 147 -13.25 -8.17 -1.91
C LYS A 147 -13.58 -7.24 -0.74
N HIS A 148 -14.70 -7.51 -0.10
CA HIS A 148 -15.14 -6.78 1.08
C HIS A 148 -15.67 -7.81 2.06
N ASN A 149 -14.91 -8.05 3.12
CA ASN A 149 -15.37 -8.89 4.22
C ASN A 149 -16.13 -7.98 5.19
N GLY A 150 -17.31 -7.51 4.78
CA GLY A 150 -18.28 -6.99 5.75
C GLY A 150 -18.70 -8.13 6.70
N PRO A 151 -19.18 -7.84 7.92
CA PRO A 151 -19.88 -8.86 8.67
C PRO A 151 -20.99 -9.41 7.77
N GLU A 152 -21.01 -10.72 7.54
CA GLU A 152 -22.23 -11.38 7.03
C GLU A 152 -23.34 -10.94 7.99
N THR A 153 -24.29 -10.14 7.51
CA THR A 153 -25.55 -9.95 8.22
C THR A 153 -26.21 -11.32 8.23
N GLN A 154 -26.00 -12.08 9.30
CA GLN A 154 -26.90 -13.15 9.69
C GLN A 154 -28.19 -12.44 10.13
N ASP A 155 -29.22 -12.56 9.28
CA ASP A 155 -30.62 -12.32 9.64
C ASP A 155 -31.03 -13.13 10.89
#